data_AF-A0A6I6UNK7-F1
#
_entry.id   AF-A0A6I6UNK7-F1
#
_cell.length_a   1.000
_cell.length_b   1.000
_cell.length_c   1.000
_cell.angle_alpha   90.00
_cell.angle_beta   90.00
_cell.angle_gamma   90.00
#
_symmetry.space_group_name_H-M   'P 1'
#
loop_
_entity.id
_entity.type
_entity.pdbx_description
1 polymer ?
#
loop_
_entity_poly.entity_id
_entity_poly.type
_entity_poly.pdbx_seq_one_letter_code
_entity_poly.pdbx_strand_id
1 'polypeptide(L)' 'MHQWLKEINGIGDWSASFIMLRGIGRMERLPIGEKMLKKEIHSLYGKTADVSKISDFYGGHVGYWAHYLRAATLFEI' A
#
# COMPACT_ATOMS: atom_id res chain seq x y z
N MET A 1 16.83 -3.58 1.85
CA MET A 1 17.09 -2.23 2.43
C MET A 1 15.97 -2.01 3.43
N HIS A 2 16.24 -1.67 4.70
CA HIS A 2 15.29 -1.60 5.86
C HIS A 2 15.25 -2.79 6.83
N GLN A 3 16.25 -3.68 6.80
CA GLN A 3 16.37 -4.78 7.79
C GLN A 3 16.51 -4.26 9.24
N TRP A 4 17.16 -3.11 9.41
CA TRP A 4 17.35 -2.48 10.72
C TRP A 4 16.02 -2.16 11.44
N LEU A 5 14.94 -1.86 10.69
CA LEU A 5 13.62 -1.64 11.31
C LEU A 5 13.11 -2.90 12.01
N LYS A 6 13.45 -4.09 11.50
CA LYS A 6 13.00 -5.37 12.04
C LYS A 6 13.76 -5.81 13.29
N GLU A 7 14.86 -5.13 13.63
CA GLU A 7 15.61 -5.36 14.87
C GLU A 7 14.89 -4.72 16.08
N ILE A 8 13.93 -3.83 15.84
CA ILE A 8 13.10 -3.21 16.87
C ILE A 8 12.01 -4.19 17.28
N ASN A 9 11.92 -4.49 18.58
CA ASN A 9 10.89 -5.38 19.12
C ASN A 9 9.48 -4.88 18.73
N GLY A 10 8.68 -5.77 18.14
CA GLY A 10 7.34 -5.46 17.65
C GLY A 10 7.25 -4.98 16.20
N ILE A 11 8.37 -4.83 15.48
CA ILE A 11 8.36 -4.45 14.06
C ILE A 11 8.65 -5.66 13.16
N GLY A 12 7.61 -6.17 12.50
CA GLY A 12 7.70 -7.20 11.47
C GLY A 12 7.79 -6.63 10.04
N ASP A 13 7.82 -7.49 9.02
CA ASP A 13 7.91 -7.09 7.61
C ASP A 13 6.80 -6.11 7.19
N TRP A 14 5.59 -6.34 7.70
CA TRP A 14 4.45 -5.45 7.44
C TRP A 14 4.68 -4.06 8.02
N SER A 15 4.99 -3.98 9.32
CA SER A 15 5.24 -2.71 10.02
C SER A 15 6.42 -1.95 9.42
N ALA A 16 7.53 -2.65 9.12
CA ALA A 16 8.68 -2.06 8.47
C ALA A 16 8.32 -1.46 7.10
N SER A 17 7.59 -2.22 6.27
CA SER A 17 7.18 -1.75 4.95
C SER A 17 6.21 -0.56 5.04
N PHE A 18 5.31 -0.57 6.02
CA PHE A 18 4.37 0.52 6.25
C PHE A 18 5.06 1.79 6.77
N ILE A 19 6.05 1.67 7.66
CA ILE A 19 6.89 2.79 8.13
C ILE A 19 7.63 3.42 6.95
N MET A 20 8.20 2.61 6.06
CA MET A 20 8.91 3.15 4.91
C MET A 20 7.97 3.91 3.97
N LEU A 21 6.78 3.36 3.72
CA LEU A 21 5.77 3.99 2.88
C LEU A 21 5.22 5.29 3.49
N ARG A 22 4.73 5.23 4.74
CA ARG A 22 3.93 6.31 5.36
C ARG A 22 4.71 7.20 6.32
N GLY A 23 5.74 6.66 6.98
CA GLY A 23 6.59 7.41 7.91
C GLY A 23 7.72 8.15 7.20
N ILE A 24 8.40 7.46 6.29
CA ILE A 24 9.58 8.00 5.56
C ILE A 24 9.21 8.53 4.17
N GLY A 25 8.00 8.26 3.67
CA GLY A 25 7.51 8.80 2.40
C GLY A 25 8.04 8.09 1.15
N ARG A 26 8.45 6.82 1.25
CA ARG A 26 8.84 5.99 0.10
C ARG A 26 7.63 5.51 -0.67
N MET A 27 7.02 6.42 -1.42
CA MET A 27 5.77 6.21 -2.16
C MET A 27 5.96 5.47 -3.50
N GLU A 28 7.19 5.16 -3.88
CA GLU A 28 7.51 4.49 -5.14
C GLU A 28 7.26 2.99 -5.14
N ARG A 29 6.94 2.40 -3.97
CA ARG A 29 6.66 0.97 -3.82
C ARG A 29 5.52 0.74 -2.86
N LEU A 30 4.66 -0.20 -3.22
CA LEU A 30 3.60 -0.68 -2.34
C LEU A 30 4.03 -2.00 -1.68
N PRO A 31 3.79 -2.18 -0.37
CA PRO A 31 3.97 -3.48 0.26
C PRO A 31 2.99 -4.49 -0.37
N ILE A 32 3.53 -5.53 -1.02
CA ILE A 32 2.72 -6.59 -1.62
C ILE A 32 2.01 -7.36 -0.49
N GLY A 33 0.69 -7.50 -0.55
CA GLY A 33 -0.09 -8.29 0.41
C GLY A 33 -1.09 -7.50 1.26
N GLU A 34 -1.36 -6.23 0.94
CA GLU A 34 -2.45 -5.49 1.61
C GLU A 34 -3.82 -6.06 1.26
N LYS A 35 -4.34 -6.89 2.16
CA LYS A 35 -5.71 -7.44 2.10
C LYS A 35 -6.78 -6.36 2.05
N MET A 36 -6.52 -5.19 2.65
CA MET A 36 -7.40 -4.03 2.56
C MET A 36 -7.54 -3.66 1.08
N LEU A 37 -6.48 -3.12 0.46
CA LEU A 37 -6.49 -2.61 -0.91
C LEU A 37 -7.19 -3.52 -1.93
N LYS A 38 -7.05 -4.84 -1.80
CA LYS A 38 -7.74 -5.78 -2.70
C LYS A 38 -9.27 -5.57 -2.75
N LYS A 39 -9.91 -5.33 -1.60
CA LYS A 39 -11.35 -5.08 -1.53
C LYS A 39 -11.72 -3.77 -2.22
N GLU A 40 -11.02 -2.68 -1.93
CA GLU A 40 -11.32 -1.37 -2.50
C GLU A 40 -11.01 -1.32 -4.00
N ILE A 41 -9.93 -1.96 -4.44
CA ILE A 41 -9.60 -2.12 -5.85
C ILE A 41 -10.72 -2.86 -6.58
N HIS A 42 -11.22 -3.97 -6.02
CA HIS A 42 -12.33 -4.68 -6.64
C HIS A 42 -13.62 -3.85 -6.68
N SER A 43 -13.81 -2.93 -5.73
CA SER A 43 -14.95 -2.00 -5.73
C SER A 43 -14.82 -0.93 -6.83
N LEU A 44 -13.63 -0.39 -7.05
CA LEU A 44 -13.39 0.69 -8.01
C LEU A 44 -13.18 0.21 -9.45
N TYR A 45 -12.46 -0.90 -9.63
CA TYR A 45 -12.04 -1.40 -10.93
C TYR A 45 -12.75 -2.69 -11.34
N GLY A 46 -13.59 -3.25 -10.46
CA GLY A 46 -14.37 -4.47 -10.70
C GLY A 46 -13.79 -5.73 -10.05
N LYS A 47 -14.65 -6.73 -9.82
CA LYS A 47 -14.31 -7.95 -9.05
C LYS A 47 -13.20 -8.82 -9.65
N THR A 48 -12.93 -8.69 -10.95
CA THR A 48 -11.90 -9.46 -11.67
C THR A 48 -10.66 -8.62 -11.98
N ALA A 49 -10.56 -7.42 -11.39
CA ALA A 49 -9.43 -6.52 -11.58
C ALA A 49 -8.13 -7.15 -11.07
N ASP A 50 -7.10 -7.10 -11.90
CA ASP A 50 -5.75 -7.52 -11.51
C ASP A 50 -5.08 -6.41 -10.71
N VAL A 51 -4.94 -6.66 -9.40
CA VAL A 51 -4.29 -5.75 -8.44
C VAL A 51 -2.86 -5.41 -8.85
N SER A 52 -2.10 -6.37 -9.38
CA SER A 52 -0.71 -6.13 -9.79
C SER A 52 -0.68 -5.18 -10.97
N LYS A 53 -1.48 -5.47 -12.01
CA LYS A 53 -1.53 -4.64 -13.21
C LYS A 53 -1.97 -3.19 -12.92
N ILE A 54 -2.93 -3.01 -12.01
CA ILE A 54 -3.37 -1.68 -11.58
C ILE A 54 -2.27 -0.98 -10.79
N SER A 55 -1.60 -1.68 -9.88
CA SER A 55 -0.48 -1.12 -9.11
C SER A 55 0.66 -0.68 -10.02
N ASP A 56 0.99 -1.50 -11.02
CA ASP A 56 2.04 -1.24 -12.00
C ASP A 56 1.74 -0.01 -12.87
N PHE A 57 0.47 0.22 -13.21
CA PHE A 57 0.04 1.41 -13.95
C PHE A 57 0.43 2.72 -13.25
N TYR A 58 0.38 2.75 -11.91
CA TYR A 58 0.76 3.94 -11.14
C TYR A 58 2.28 4.12 -10.99
N GLY A 59 3.08 3.11 -11.33
CA GLY A 59 4.54 3.17 -11.30
C GLY A 59 5.09 3.76 -10.00
N GLY A 60 5.95 4.76 -10.11
CA GLY A 60 6.57 5.45 -8.96
C GLY A 60 5.61 6.24 -8.07
N HIS A 61 4.31 6.30 -8.39
CA HIS A 61 3.28 6.99 -7.61
C HIS A 61 2.31 6.03 -6.92
N VAL A 62 2.54 4.71 -6.99
CA VAL A 62 1.65 3.69 -6.44
C VAL A 62 1.35 3.89 -4.94
N GLY A 63 2.32 4.35 -4.15
CA GLY A 63 2.13 4.65 -2.73
C GLY A 63 1.19 5.83 -2.47
N TYR A 64 1.24 6.87 -3.31
CA TYR A 64 0.29 7.99 -3.25
C TYR A 64 -1.11 7.56 -3.62
N TRP A 65 -1.26 6.79 -4.70
CA TRP A 65 -2.54 6.22 -5.09
C TRP A 65 -3.15 5.38 -3.96
N ALA A 66 -2.39 4.48 -3.35
CA ALA A 66 -2.86 3.66 -2.24
C ALA A 66 -3.21 4.51 -1.00
N HIS A 67 -2.46 5.59 -0.75
CA HIS A 67 -2.76 6.54 0.32
C HIS A 67 -4.11 7.24 0.10
N TYR A 68 -4.36 7.73 -1.11
CA TYR A 68 -5.64 8.39 -1.43
C TYR A 68 -6.80 7.42 -1.47
N LEU A 69 -6.59 6.20 -1.98
CA LEU A 69 -7.60 5.15 -1.95
C LEU A 69 -8.06 4.87 -0.51
N ARG A 70 -7.11 4.76 0.42
CA ARG A 70 -7.42 4.62 1.85
C ARG A 70 -8.15 5.83 2.42
N ALA A 71 -7.67 7.05 2.14
CA ALA A 71 -8.30 8.26 2.64
C ALA A 71 -9.77 8.34 2.19
N ALA A 72 -10.04 8.05 0.92
CA ALA A 72 -11.39 8.00 0.36
C ALA A 72 -12.28 6.89 0.96
N THR A 73 -11.71 5.88 1.61
CA THR A 73 -12.50 4.85 2.31
C THR A 73 -12.71 5.14 3.80
N LEU A 74 -11.83 5.96 4.39
CA LEU A 74 -11.95 6.42 5.77
C LEU A 74 -13.01 7.52 5.90
N PHE A 75 -13.13 8.35 4.87
CA PHE A 75 -14.21 9.31 4.71
C PHE A 75 -15.18 8.69 3.71
N GLU A 76 -16.30 8.12 4.14
CA GLU A 76 -17.36 7.60 3.24
C GLU A 76 -17.93 8.74 2.38
N ILE A 77 -17.20 9.14 1.34
CA ILE A 77 -17.61 10.10 0.30
C ILE A 77 -18.00 9.31 -0.94
#